data_AF-A0ABD0PQD8-F1
#
_entry.id   AF-A0ABD0PQD8-F1
#
_cell.length_a   1.000
_cell.length_b   1.000
_cell.length_c   1.000
_cell.angle_alpha   90.00
_cell.angle_beta   90.00
_cell.angle_gamma   90.00
#
_symmetry.space_group_name_H-M   'P 1'
#
loop_
_entity.id
_entity.type
_entity.pdbx_description
1 polymer ?
#
loop_
_entity_poly.entity_id
_entity_poly.type
_entity_poly.pdbx_seq_one_letter_code
_entity_poly.pdbx_strand_id
1 'polypeptide(L)' 'VPVLRPMDLMVEATPRRVFSNAHTYHINSISVNSDYETFMSTDDLRINLWNLEITNRSF' A
#
# COMPACT_ATOMS: atom_id res chain seq x y z
N VAL A 1 26.48 33.31 16.69
CA VAL A 1 26.50 32.77 15.30
C VAL A 1 25.85 31.38 15.36
N PRO A 2 24.88 31.04 14.49
CA PRO A 2 24.26 29.71 14.51
C PRO A 2 25.25 28.67 13.98
N VAL A 3 25.29 27.50 14.62
CA VAL A 3 26.16 26.39 14.22
C VAL A 3 25.28 25.25 13.71
N LEU A 4 25.44 24.87 12.45
CA LEU A 4 24.79 23.71 11.86
C LEU A 4 25.36 22.45 12.51
N ARG A 5 24.50 21.68 13.18
CA ARG A 5 24.85 20.36 13.67
C ARG A 5 24.62 19.34 12.55
N PRO A 6 25.52 18.37 12.35
CA PRO A 6 25.25 17.24 11.45
C PRO A 6 24.00 16.53 11.93
N MET A 7 22.99 16.40 11.06
CA MET A 7 21.82 15.56 11.30
C MET A 7 22.07 14.19 10.70
N ASP A 8 21.65 13.14 11.39
CA ASP A 8 21.70 11.77 10.88
C ASP A 8 20.86 11.64 9.60
N LEU A 9 21.33 10.81 8.68
CA LEU A 9 20.65 10.55 7.40
C LEU A 9 19.27 9.92 7.68
N MET A 10 18.20 10.66 7.45
CA MET A 10 16.84 10.15 7.64
C MET A 10 16.43 9.32 6.42
N VAL A 11 16.16 8.03 6.61
CA VAL A 11 15.57 7.16 5.58
C VAL A 11 14.06 7.27 5.67
N GLU A 12 13.44 7.77 4.60
CA GLU A 12 11.98 7.85 4.48
C GLU A 12 11.49 6.82 3.47
N ALA A 13 10.50 6.01 3.88
CA ALA A 13 9.84 5.07 2.98
C ALA A 13 8.77 5.82 2.18
N THR A 14 8.86 5.76 0.85
CA THR A 14 7.82 6.29 -0.03
C THR A 14 6.98 5.13 -0.60
N PRO A 15 5.65 5.27 -0.66
CA PRO A 15 4.81 4.26 -1.27
C PRO A 15 5.12 4.15 -2.77
N ARG A 16 5.43 2.93 -3.24
CA ARG A 16 5.66 2.70 -4.68
C ARG A 16 4.38 2.78 -5.50
N ARG A 17 3.24 2.43 -4.89
CA ARG A 17 1.92 2.38 -5.53
C ARG A 17 0.84 2.71 -4.50
N VAL A 18 -0.24 3.33 -4.96
CA VAL A 18 -1.41 3.69 -4.14
C VAL A 18 -2.65 3.18 -4.85
N PHE A 19 -3.42 2.32 -4.16
CA PHE A 19 -4.67 1.75 -4.64
C PHE A 19 -5.83 2.46 -3.94
N SER A 20 -6.60 3.24 -4.67
CA SER A 20 -7.64 4.13 -4.11
C SER A 20 -9.00 3.44 -4.01
N ASN A 21 -9.82 3.86 -3.04
CA ASN A 21 -11.22 3.43 -2.87
C ASN A 21 -11.40 1.90 -2.76
N ALA A 22 -10.46 1.23 -2.08
CA ALA A 22 -10.48 -0.22 -1.95
C ALA A 22 -11.68 -0.74 -1.14
N HIS A 23 -11.84 -0.25 0.09
CA HIS A 23 -12.84 -0.74 1.03
C HIS A 23 -13.60 0.41 1.68
N THR A 24 -14.84 0.15 2.09
CA THR A 24 -15.65 1.09 2.89
C THR A 24 -15.41 0.89 4.39
N TYR A 25 -14.93 -0.29 4.79
CA TYR A 25 -14.64 -0.66 6.17
C TYR A 25 -13.13 -0.88 6.39
N HIS A 26 -12.74 -1.18 7.63
CA HIS A 26 -11.35 -1.43 7.99
C HIS A 26 -10.80 -2.66 7.27
N ILE A 27 -9.65 -2.49 6.62
CA ILE A 27 -8.90 -3.61 6.06
C ILE A 27 -8.33 -4.42 7.23
N ASN A 28 -8.72 -5.68 7.31
CA ASN A 28 -8.28 -6.60 8.36
C ASN A 28 -7.17 -7.54 7.86
N SER A 29 -7.06 -7.77 6.55
CA SER A 29 -6.02 -8.62 5.95
C SER A 29 -5.66 -8.18 4.53
N ILE A 30 -4.40 -8.42 4.17
CA ILE A 30 -3.82 -8.21 2.83
C ILE A 30 -2.86 -9.37 2.55
N SER A 31 -2.93 -9.95 1.35
CA SER A 31 -2.02 -11.03 0.92
C SER A 31 -1.67 -10.91 -0.56
N VAL A 32 -0.39 -11.11 -0.90
CA VAL A 32 0.10 -11.16 -2.29
C VAL A 32 -0.02 -12.60 -2.82
N ASN A 33 -0.35 -12.75 -4.10
CA ASN A 33 -0.33 -14.05 -4.76
C ASN A 33 1.09 -14.42 -5.22
N SER A 34 1.39 -15.72 -5.30
CA SER A 34 2.74 -16.23 -5.60
C SER A 34 3.23 -15.93 -7.03
N ASP A 35 2.32 -15.54 -7.92
CA ASP A 35 2.63 -15.12 -9.29
C ASP A 35 3.23 -13.71 -9.37
N TYR A 36 3.18 -12.94 -8.28
CA TYR A 36 3.59 -11.53 -8.23
C TYR A 36 2.86 -10.63 -9.22
N GLU A 37 1.67 -11.03 -9.68
CA GLU A 37 0.81 -10.23 -10.56
C GLU A 37 -0.33 -9.58 -9.78
N THR A 38 -0.82 -10.28 -8.75
CA THR A 38 -2.03 -9.87 -8.03
C THR A 38 -1.87 -9.92 -6.51
N PHE A 39 -2.76 -9.23 -5.82
CA PHE A 39 -2.92 -9.34 -4.37
C PHE A 39 -4.39 -9.19 -3.99
N MET A 40 -4.73 -9.67 -2.80
CA MET A 40 -6.07 -9.59 -2.23
C MET A 40 -6.07 -8.66 -1.01
N SER A 41 -7.16 -7.91 -0.84
CA SER A 41 -7.48 -7.17 0.39
C SER A 41 -8.87 -7.55 0.88
N THR A 42 -9.04 -7.64 2.20
CA THR A 42 -10.31 -8.02 2.81
C THR A 42 -10.72 -7.04 3.91
N ASP A 43 -12.02 -6.75 3.96
CA ASP A 43 -12.69 -6.11 5.10
C ASP A 43 -13.79 -7.04 5.64
N ASP A 44 -14.67 -6.52 6.49
CA ASP A 44 -15.72 -7.31 7.15
C ASP A 44 -16.83 -7.81 6.19
N LEU A 45 -16.95 -7.24 5.00
CA LEU A 45 -18.05 -7.53 4.05
C LEU A 45 -17.60 -7.87 2.63
N ARG A 46 -16.34 -7.62 2.27
CA ARG A 46 -15.83 -7.73 0.90
C ARG A 46 -14.41 -8.25 0.84
N ILE A 47 -14.14 -8.92 -0.27
CA ILE A 47 -12.81 -9.29 -0.73
C ILE A 47 -12.63 -8.62 -2.09
N ASN A 48 -11.52 -7.91 -2.26
CA ASN A 48 -11.15 -7.31 -3.54
C ASN A 48 -9.90 -8.01 -4.08
N LEU A 49 -9.89 -8.31 -5.38
CA LEU A 49 -8.70 -8.76 -6.09
C LEU A 49 -8.10 -7.60 -6.89
N TRP A 50 -6.79 -7.42 -6.80
CA TRP A 50 -6.06 -6.33 -7.44
C TRP A 50 -4.96 -6.86 -8.35
N ASN A 51 -4.75 -6.19 -9.47
CA ASN A 51 -3.54 -6.36 -10.27
C ASN A 51 -2.50 -5.30 -9.83
N LEU A 52 -1.25 -5.71 -9.61
CA LEU A 52 -0.20 -4.82 -9.10
C LEU A 52 0.16 -3.67 -10.03
N GLU A 53 -0.18 -3.76 -11.31
CA GLU A 53 0.07 -2.72 -12.32
C GLU A 53 -1.17 -1.85 -12.63
N ILE A 54 -2.33 -2.16 -12.03
CA ILE A 54 -3.58 -1.42 -12.25
C ILE A 54 -4.11 -0.91 -10.90
N THR A 55 -3.94 0.38 -10.64
CA THR A 55 -4.19 0.96 -9.30
C THR A 55 -5.58 1.57 -9.09
N ASN A 56 -6.38 1.69 -10.15
CA ASN A 56 -7.64 2.42 -10.14
C ASN A 56 -8.89 1.52 -10.16
N ARG A 57 -8.74 0.20 -10.09
CA ARG A 57 -9.85 -0.76 -10.03
C ARG A 57 -9.43 -2.09 -9.41
N SER A 58 -10.39 -2.74 -8.77
CA SER A 58 -10.34 -4.14 -8.34
C SER A 58 -11.29 -4.99 -9.19
N PHE A 59 -11.11 -6.31 -9.11
CA PHE A 59 -11.96 -7.33 -9.72
C PHE A 59 -12.82 -8.02 -8.66
#